data_AF-A0A2W4IY54-F1
#
_entry.id   AF-A0A2W4IY54-F1
#
_cell.length_a   1.000
_cell.length_b   1.000
_cell.length_c   1.000
_cell.angle_alpha   90.00
_cell.angle_beta   90.00
_cell.angle_gamma   90.00
#
_symmetry.space_group_name_H-M   'P 1'
#
loop_
_entity.id
_entity.type
_entity.pdbx_description
1 polymer ?
#
loop_
_entity_poly.entity_id
_entity_poly.type
_entity_poly.pdbx_seq_one_letter_code
_entity_poly.pdbx_strand_id
1 'polypeptide(L)'
;MQSAPQFHENLRAVRFGLVLALLTILFGFGLGGLFGGMEETLKEGLRTSAEAVRESVYRGDNAKVQEVLAKSWSYYKRAHLHGGGIGSASLAMILLVAALRRPSARTRSLVAWALGLGSLGYSVFWLFAGQLAPGMGGTGAAKEALRFLAAPSAGLLLLGTLGALVLVGRDLFKAESAEEQDSTRKAAA
;
A
#
# COMPACT_ATOMS: atom_id res chain seq x y z
N MET A 1 -13.31 -13.24 -24.62
CA MET A 1 -12.52 -13.68 -23.44
C MET A 1 -11.05 -13.74 -23.82
N GLN A 2 -10.12 -13.30 -22.96
CA GLN A 2 -8.70 -13.54 -23.21
C GLN A 2 -8.41 -15.04 -23.15
N SER A 3 -7.50 -15.52 -23.99
CA SER A 3 -7.01 -16.90 -23.87
C SER A 3 -6.20 -17.04 -22.58
N ALA A 4 -6.23 -18.22 -21.95
CA ALA A 4 -5.46 -18.50 -20.74
C ALA A 4 -3.94 -18.20 -20.89
N PRO A 5 -3.29 -18.48 -22.06
CA PRO A 5 -1.90 -18.10 -22.29
C PRO A 5 -1.65 -16.59 -22.21
N GLN A 6 -2.53 -15.77 -22.80
CA GLN A 6 -2.35 -14.31 -22.81
C GLN A 6 -2.46 -13.71 -21.41
N PHE A 7 -3.40 -14.21 -20.60
CA PHE A 7 -3.53 -13.77 -19.23
C PHE A 7 -2.30 -14.15 -18.39
N HIS A 8 -1.75 -15.35 -18.57
CA HIS A 8 -0.54 -15.77 -17.89
C HIS A 8 0.67 -14.86 -18.21
N GLU A 9 0.83 -14.47 -19.48
CA GLU A 9 1.86 -13.50 -19.88
C GLU A 9 1.65 -12.12 -19.23
N ASN A 10 0.40 -11.66 -19.17
CA ASN A 10 0.06 -10.41 -18.50
C ASN A 10 0.37 -10.46 -17.00
N LEU A 11 0.12 -11.60 -16.33
CA LEU A 11 0.53 -11.82 -14.94
C LEU A 11 2.05 -11.75 -14.78
N ARG A 12 2.83 -12.31 -15.71
CA ARG A 12 4.30 -12.17 -15.69
C ARG A 12 4.74 -10.71 -15.79
N ALA A 13 4.04 -9.88 -16.55
CA ALA A 13 4.35 -8.45 -16.67
C ALA A 13 4.14 -7.66 -15.37
N VAL A 14 3.20 -8.11 -14.52
CA VAL A 14 2.86 -7.45 -13.24
C VAL A 14 3.40 -8.16 -12.00
N ARG A 15 4.19 -9.23 -12.17
CA ARG A 15 4.60 -10.15 -11.10
C ARG A 15 5.17 -9.49 -9.85
N PHE A 16 5.97 -8.43 -10.02
CA PHE A 16 6.58 -7.75 -8.88
C PHE A 16 5.58 -6.90 -8.10
N GLY A 17 4.65 -6.22 -8.80
CA GLY A 17 3.54 -5.55 -8.14
C GLY A 17 2.65 -6.52 -7.36
N LEU A 18 2.39 -7.71 -7.93
CA LEU A 18 1.64 -8.77 -7.23
C LEU A 18 2.33 -9.22 -5.94
N VAL A 19 3.64 -9.52 -6.02
CA VAL A 19 4.42 -9.92 -4.84
C VAL A 19 4.39 -8.82 -3.77
N LEU A 20 4.58 -7.55 -4.16
CA LEU A 20 4.54 -6.43 -3.21
C LEU A 20 3.16 -6.25 -2.56
N ALA A 21 2.07 -6.41 -3.32
CA ALA A 21 0.72 -6.36 -2.77
C ALA A 21 0.48 -7.51 -1.78
N LEU A 22 0.92 -8.73 -2.11
CA LEU A 22 0.84 -9.89 -1.19
C LEU A 22 1.69 -9.68 0.07
N LEU A 23 2.89 -9.10 -0.06
CA LEU A 23 3.72 -8.73 1.08
C LEU A 23 3.04 -7.67 1.95
N THR A 24 2.31 -6.73 1.34
CA THR A 24 1.54 -5.70 2.07
C THR A 24 0.41 -6.34 2.88
N ILE A 25 -0.30 -7.32 2.29
CA ILE A 25 -1.34 -8.09 2.99
C ILE A 25 -0.74 -8.91 4.12
N LEU A 26 0.36 -9.63 3.85
CA LEU A 26 1.07 -10.42 4.86
C LEU A 26 1.53 -9.53 6.02
N PHE A 27 2.05 -8.33 5.72
CA PHE A 27 2.40 -7.33 6.72
C PHE A 27 1.18 -6.93 7.57
N GLY A 28 0.03 -6.66 6.93
CA GLY A 28 -1.22 -6.37 7.62
C GLY A 28 -1.64 -7.50 8.56
N PHE A 29 -1.71 -8.74 8.07
CA PHE A 29 -2.05 -9.91 8.90
C PHE A 29 -1.04 -10.19 10.00
N GLY A 30 0.26 -10.01 9.72
CA GLY A 30 1.32 -10.12 10.72
C GLY A 30 1.10 -9.16 11.88
N LEU A 31 0.80 -7.89 11.59
CA LEU A 31 0.45 -6.92 12.63
C LEU A 31 -0.84 -7.30 13.38
N GLY A 32 -1.85 -7.84 12.68
CA GLY A 32 -3.07 -8.33 13.32
C GLY A 32 -2.80 -9.46 14.32
N GLY A 33 -1.95 -10.42 13.95
CA GLY A 33 -1.49 -11.48 14.84
C GLY A 33 -0.70 -10.95 16.04
N LEU A 34 0.18 -9.97 15.82
CA LEU A 34 0.92 -9.32 16.91
C LEU A 34 0.01 -8.54 17.86
N PHE A 35 -1.06 -7.91 17.37
CA PHE A 35 -2.05 -7.29 18.25
C PHE A 35 -2.78 -8.35 19.09
N GLY A 36 -3.16 -9.49 18.50
CA GLY A 36 -3.82 -10.56 19.24
C GLY A 36 -2.94 -11.23 20.30
N GLY A 37 -1.63 -11.38 20.03
CA GLY A 37 -0.72 -12.15 20.89
C GLY A 37 0.23 -11.33 21.76
N MET A 38 0.50 -10.06 21.42
CA MET A 38 1.58 -9.26 22.00
C MET A 38 1.24 -7.78 22.20
N GLU A 39 -0.05 -7.41 22.28
CA GLU A 39 -0.48 -6.01 22.42
C GLU A 39 0.20 -5.27 23.57
N GLU A 40 0.28 -5.88 24.76
CA GLU A 40 0.89 -5.23 25.91
C GLU A 40 2.40 -5.05 25.73
N THR A 41 3.11 -6.01 25.12
CA THR A 41 4.53 -5.86 24.76
C THR A 41 4.75 -4.71 23.78
N LEU A 42 3.88 -4.56 22.79
CA LEU A 42 3.95 -3.46 21.82
C LEU A 42 3.73 -2.10 22.47
N LYS A 43 2.70 -1.99 23.34
CA LYS A 43 2.43 -0.77 24.10
C LYS A 43 3.56 -0.44 25.06
N GLU A 44 4.13 -1.45 25.71
CA GLU A 44 5.26 -1.28 26.62
C GLU A 44 6.49 -0.73 25.89
N GLY A 45 6.81 -1.25 24.71
CA GLY A 45 7.88 -0.69 23.89
C GLY A 45 7.70 0.80 23.56
N LEU A 46 6.45 1.24 23.32
CA LEU A 46 6.15 2.67 23.14
C LEU A 46 6.39 3.48 24.43
N ARG A 47 5.99 2.94 25.60
CA ARG A 47 6.21 3.58 26.91
C ARG A 47 7.68 3.72 27.21
N THR A 48 8.44 2.63 27.10
CA THR A 48 9.90 2.63 27.30
C THR A 48 10.58 3.67 26.42
N SER A 49 10.16 3.79 25.15
CA SER A 49 10.70 4.81 24.23
C SER A 49 10.39 6.26 24.67
N ALA A 50 9.20 6.53 25.21
CA ALA A 50 8.86 7.84 25.75
C ALA A 50 9.61 8.16 27.06
N GLU A 51 9.71 7.18 27.95
CA GLU A 51 10.36 7.32 29.26
C GLU A 51 11.85 7.67 29.11
N ALA A 52 12.54 7.04 28.15
CA ALA A 52 13.94 7.31 27.86
C ALA A 52 14.25 8.77 27.50
N VAL A 53 13.24 9.53 27.03
CA VAL A 53 13.38 10.94 26.63
C VAL A 53 12.45 11.87 27.41
N ARG A 54 11.88 11.41 28.53
CA ARG A 54 10.85 12.13 29.29
C ARG A 54 11.30 13.51 29.76
N GLU A 55 12.49 13.61 30.32
CA GLU A 55 13.00 14.89 30.83
C GLU A 55 13.52 15.78 29.70
N SER A 56 14.24 15.22 28.73
CA SER A 56 14.92 15.98 27.68
C SER A 56 13.98 16.50 26.59
N VAL A 57 12.99 15.69 26.18
CA VAL A 57 12.08 15.99 25.08
C VAL A 57 10.72 16.45 25.59
N TYR A 58 10.15 15.76 26.58
CA TYR A 58 8.83 16.09 27.12
C TYR A 58 8.86 17.07 28.31
N ARG A 59 10.03 17.36 28.90
CA ARG A 59 10.19 18.26 30.05
C ARG A 59 9.26 17.90 31.23
N GLY A 60 9.05 16.61 31.45
CA GLY A 60 8.16 16.10 32.50
C GLY A 60 6.66 16.22 32.20
N ASP A 61 6.25 16.66 31.01
CA ASP A 61 4.83 16.77 30.62
C ASP A 61 4.21 15.38 30.39
N ASN A 62 3.62 14.84 31.45
CA ASN A 62 2.96 13.53 31.44
C ASN A 62 1.70 13.51 30.57
N ALA A 63 0.97 14.62 30.46
CA ALA A 63 -0.21 14.69 29.62
C ALA A 63 0.19 14.53 28.15
N LYS A 64 1.30 15.18 27.76
CA LYS A 64 1.84 15.05 26.41
C LYS A 64 2.34 13.65 26.10
N VAL A 65 3.02 13.01 27.05
CA VAL A 65 3.46 11.60 26.90
C VAL A 65 2.27 10.70 26.61
N GLN A 66 1.20 10.77 27.40
CA GLN A 66 0.02 9.92 27.21
C GLN A 66 -0.68 10.20 25.87
N GLU A 67 -0.76 11.46 25.44
CA GLU A 67 -1.30 11.84 24.13
C GLU A 67 -0.48 11.19 22.99
N VAL A 68 0.85 11.24 23.06
CA VAL A 68 1.72 10.67 22.03
C VAL A 68 1.64 9.15 22.01
N LEU A 69 1.61 8.48 23.17
CA LEU A 69 1.44 7.03 23.25
C LEU A 69 0.11 6.57 22.61
N ALA A 70 -1.00 7.24 22.92
CA ALA A 70 -2.30 6.93 22.35
C ALA A 70 -2.34 7.12 20.82
N LYS A 71 -1.71 8.19 20.31
CA LYS A 71 -1.59 8.43 18.86
C LYS A 71 -0.66 7.42 18.19
N SER A 72 0.44 7.03 18.83
CA SER A 72 1.38 6.03 18.33
C SER A 72 0.73 4.66 18.19
N TRP A 73 -0.06 4.25 19.19
CA TRP A 73 -0.90 3.05 19.09
C TRP A 73 -1.91 3.13 17.93
N SER A 74 -2.53 4.30 17.75
CA SER A 74 -3.42 4.52 16.60
C SER A 74 -2.69 4.41 15.25
N TYR A 75 -1.39 4.72 15.19
CA TYR A 75 -0.57 4.55 13.99
C TYR A 75 -0.23 3.08 13.72
N TYR A 76 0.01 2.26 14.75
CA TYR A 76 0.09 0.81 14.58
C TYR A 76 -1.19 0.23 13.99
N LYS A 77 -2.36 0.63 14.52
CA LYS A 77 -3.65 0.22 13.97
C LYS A 77 -3.84 0.68 12.53
N ARG A 78 -3.37 1.88 12.16
CA ARG A 78 -3.36 2.34 10.76
C ARG A 78 -2.47 1.48 9.89
N ALA A 79 -1.26 1.12 10.35
CA ALA A 79 -0.36 0.25 9.60
C ALA A 79 -1.01 -1.11 9.30
N HIS A 80 -1.67 -1.72 10.29
CA HIS A 80 -2.44 -2.95 10.10
C HIS A 80 -3.58 -2.77 9.09
N LEU A 81 -4.41 -1.73 9.28
CA LEU A 81 -5.56 -1.46 8.41
C LEU A 81 -5.13 -1.19 6.96
N HIS A 82 -4.07 -0.41 6.76
CA HIS A 82 -3.54 -0.11 5.43
C HIS A 82 -2.88 -1.34 4.82
N GLY A 83 -2.14 -2.13 5.61
CA GLY A 83 -1.58 -3.41 5.16
C GLY A 83 -2.64 -4.34 4.59
N GLY A 84 -3.70 -4.61 5.36
CA GLY A 84 -4.81 -5.46 4.91
C GLY A 84 -5.64 -4.82 3.81
N GLY A 85 -6.17 -3.63 4.04
CA GLY A 85 -7.13 -2.95 3.16
C GLY A 85 -6.51 -2.47 1.86
N ILE A 86 -5.44 -1.66 1.93
CA ILE A 86 -4.78 -1.14 0.73
C ILE A 86 -4.02 -2.25 -0.01
N GLY A 87 -3.40 -3.18 0.71
CA GLY A 87 -2.78 -4.36 0.10
C GLY A 87 -3.77 -5.17 -0.74
N SER A 88 -4.95 -5.47 -0.18
CA SER A 88 -6.01 -6.20 -0.90
C SER A 88 -6.57 -5.43 -2.09
N ALA A 89 -6.85 -4.13 -1.91
CA ALA A 89 -7.32 -3.28 -3.01
C ALA A 89 -6.28 -3.19 -4.14
N SER A 90 -5.01 -3.06 -3.80
CA SER A 90 -3.90 -3.01 -4.76
C SER A 90 -3.77 -4.34 -5.51
N LEU A 91 -3.85 -5.47 -4.81
CA LEU A 91 -3.85 -6.79 -5.44
C LEU A 91 -4.99 -6.92 -6.47
N ALA A 92 -6.21 -6.54 -6.07
CA ALA A 92 -7.38 -6.59 -6.96
C ALA A 92 -7.19 -5.69 -8.20
N MET A 93 -6.71 -4.46 -8.03
CA MET A 93 -6.42 -3.55 -9.14
C MET A 93 -5.33 -4.08 -10.07
N ILE A 94 -4.28 -4.71 -9.53
CA ILE A 94 -3.20 -5.30 -10.33
C ILE A 94 -3.72 -6.48 -11.17
N LEU A 95 -4.55 -7.34 -10.57
CA LEU A 95 -5.19 -8.45 -11.29
C LEU A 95 -6.14 -7.94 -12.38
N LEU A 96 -6.91 -6.87 -12.09
CA LEU A 96 -7.76 -6.21 -13.08
C LEU A 96 -6.92 -5.67 -14.24
N VAL A 97 -5.81 -4.97 -13.98
CA VAL A 97 -4.88 -4.47 -15.00
C VAL A 97 -4.29 -5.61 -15.85
N ALA A 98 -3.99 -6.76 -15.24
CA ALA A 98 -3.54 -7.94 -15.98
C ALA A 98 -4.63 -8.53 -16.89
N ALA A 99 -5.90 -8.42 -16.50
CA ALA A 99 -7.04 -8.90 -17.27
C ALA A 99 -7.47 -7.97 -18.43
N LEU A 100 -6.95 -6.74 -18.50
CA LEU A 100 -7.22 -5.82 -19.61
C LEU A 100 -6.53 -6.27 -20.90
N ARG A 101 -7.15 -6.04 -22.06
CA ARG A 101 -6.65 -6.54 -23.37
C ARG A 101 -5.61 -5.60 -23.98
N ARG A 102 -5.90 -4.32 -24.03
CA ARG A 102 -5.20 -3.31 -24.83
C ARG A 102 -3.91 -2.73 -24.22
N PRO A 103 -3.69 -2.67 -22.89
CA PRO A 103 -2.44 -2.11 -22.36
C PRO A 103 -1.20 -2.85 -22.89
N SER A 104 -0.04 -2.19 -22.88
CA SER A 104 1.24 -2.86 -23.15
C SER A 104 1.80 -3.50 -21.87
N ALA A 105 2.69 -4.49 -22.00
CA ALA A 105 3.36 -5.11 -20.85
C ALA A 105 4.08 -4.06 -19.97
N ARG A 106 4.75 -3.08 -20.58
CA ARG A 106 5.42 -1.98 -19.86
C ARG A 106 4.44 -1.14 -19.06
N THR A 107 3.31 -0.75 -19.65
CA THR A 107 2.30 0.06 -18.97
C THR A 107 1.66 -0.70 -17.80
N ARG A 108 1.34 -1.99 -17.99
CA ARG A 108 0.87 -2.85 -16.89
C ARG A 108 1.88 -2.90 -15.75
N SER A 109 3.15 -3.12 -16.10
CA SER A 109 4.24 -3.22 -15.12
C SER A 109 4.39 -1.93 -14.30
N LEU A 110 4.39 -0.77 -14.95
CA LEU A 110 4.51 0.53 -14.28
C LEU A 110 3.36 0.78 -13.28
N VAL A 111 2.11 0.52 -13.70
CA VAL A 111 0.94 0.67 -12.82
C VAL A 111 1.02 -0.32 -11.65
N ALA A 112 1.41 -1.57 -11.91
CA ALA A 112 1.53 -2.58 -10.87
C ALA A 112 2.64 -2.27 -9.86
N TRP A 113 3.78 -1.75 -10.32
CA TRP A 113 4.85 -1.28 -9.45
C TRP A 113 4.40 -0.10 -8.59
N ALA A 114 3.70 0.89 -9.18
CA ALA A 114 3.20 2.04 -8.44
C ALA A 114 2.22 1.63 -7.34
N LEU A 115 1.27 0.73 -7.65
CA LEU A 115 0.34 0.17 -6.69
C LEU A 115 1.05 -0.62 -5.59
N GLY A 116 1.93 -1.56 -5.94
CA GLY A 116 2.61 -2.42 -4.98
C GLY A 116 3.59 -1.68 -4.07
N LEU A 117 4.43 -0.79 -4.62
CA LEU A 117 5.36 0.02 -3.83
C LEU A 117 4.61 1.05 -2.98
N GLY A 118 3.56 1.66 -3.53
CA GLY A 118 2.74 2.61 -2.81
C GLY A 118 2.00 1.98 -1.63
N SER A 119 1.40 0.81 -1.83
CA SER A 119 0.68 0.09 -0.77
C SER A 119 1.60 -0.34 0.36
N LEU A 120 2.75 -0.95 0.02
CA LEU A 120 3.70 -1.43 1.03
C LEU A 120 4.35 -0.26 1.77
N GLY A 121 4.90 0.71 1.03
CA GLY A 121 5.61 1.85 1.59
C GLY A 121 4.73 2.68 2.52
N TYR A 122 3.47 2.92 2.15
CA TYR A 122 2.56 3.72 2.96
C TYR A 122 2.09 2.97 4.22
N SER A 123 1.95 1.65 4.14
CA SER A 123 1.64 0.80 5.31
C SER A 123 2.81 0.75 6.29
N VAL A 124 4.03 0.59 5.79
CA VAL A 124 5.27 0.59 6.60
C VAL A 124 5.52 1.96 7.23
N PHE A 125 5.24 3.06 6.50
CA PHE A 125 5.32 4.42 7.04
C PHE A 125 4.52 4.57 8.33
N TRP A 126 3.27 4.08 8.38
CA TRP A 126 2.45 4.19 9.59
C TRP A 126 3.06 3.43 10.79
N LEU A 127 3.69 2.28 10.54
CA LEU A 127 4.36 1.53 11.61
C LEU A 127 5.54 2.32 12.16
N PHE A 128 6.44 2.79 11.29
CA PHE A 128 7.62 3.56 11.69
C PHE A 128 7.25 4.89 12.33
N ALA A 129 6.22 5.58 11.84
CA ALA A 129 5.73 6.80 12.46
C ALA A 129 5.20 6.56 13.87
N GLY A 130 4.55 5.41 14.11
CA GLY A 130 4.13 5.00 15.45
C GLY A 130 5.30 4.67 16.37
N GLN A 131 6.33 3.98 15.85
CA GLN A 131 7.52 3.61 16.61
C GLN A 131 8.37 4.82 17.01
N LEU A 132 8.56 5.78 16.11
CA LEU A 132 9.44 6.93 16.34
C LEU A 132 8.78 8.02 17.18
N ALA A 133 7.45 8.17 17.13
CA ALA A 133 6.76 9.28 17.76
C ALA A 133 7.04 9.43 19.28
N PRO A 134 7.05 8.37 20.10
CA PRO A 134 7.37 8.47 21.52
C PRO A 134 8.78 9.01 21.77
N GLY A 135 9.80 8.49 21.08
CA GLY A 135 11.19 8.95 21.24
C GLY A 135 11.46 10.35 20.68
N MET A 136 10.59 10.87 19.81
CA MET A 136 10.72 12.19 19.19
C MET A 136 9.84 13.27 19.82
N GLY A 137 9.06 12.97 20.86
CA GLY A 137 8.21 13.97 21.51
C GLY A 137 6.86 14.21 20.83
N GLY A 138 6.57 13.54 19.72
CA GLY A 138 5.33 13.77 18.99
C GLY A 138 5.24 13.14 17.60
N THR A 139 4.00 12.88 17.20
CA THR A 139 3.71 12.32 15.87
C THR A 139 3.99 13.30 14.72
N GLY A 140 4.00 14.61 14.97
CA GLY A 140 4.41 15.60 13.99
C GLY A 140 5.87 15.40 13.58
N ALA A 141 6.78 15.32 14.56
CA ALA A 141 8.20 15.11 14.34
C ALA A 141 8.48 13.77 13.63
N ALA A 142 7.83 12.69 14.05
CA ALA A 142 7.98 11.39 13.41
C ALA A 142 7.52 11.38 11.94
N LYS A 143 6.40 12.03 11.61
CA LYS A 143 5.94 12.14 10.22
C LYS A 143 6.86 12.99 9.36
N GLU A 144 7.38 14.08 9.91
CA GLU A 144 8.34 14.93 9.19
C GLU A 144 9.63 14.16 8.88
N ALA A 145 10.17 13.43 9.87
CA ALA A 145 11.34 12.58 9.67
C ALA A 145 11.12 11.50 8.60
N LEU A 146 9.88 11.00 8.47
CA LEU A 146 9.52 9.97 7.50
C LEU A 146 8.85 10.52 6.24
N ARG A 147 8.88 11.83 5.99
CA ARG A 147 8.22 12.44 4.83
C ARG A 147 8.71 11.85 3.49
N PHE A 148 9.99 11.47 3.44
CA PHE A 148 10.63 10.86 2.28
C PHE A 148 10.05 9.47 1.95
N LEU A 149 9.44 8.80 2.92
CA LEU A 149 8.75 7.54 2.72
C LEU A 149 7.25 7.78 2.48
N ALA A 150 6.64 8.64 3.29
CA ALA A 150 5.20 8.89 3.27
C ALA A 150 4.73 9.50 1.93
N ALA A 151 5.37 10.58 1.48
CA ALA A 151 4.91 11.30 0.30
C ALA A 151 5.11 10.51 -1.00
N PRO A 152 6.29 9.89 -1.27
CA PRO A 152 6.45 9.08 -2.46
C PRO A 152 5.57 7.83 -2.48
N SER A 153 5.39 7.15 -1.34
CA SER A 153 4.53 5.96 -1.30
C SER A 153 3.05 6.30 -1.53
N ALA A 154 2.54 7.34 -0.87
CA ALA A 154 1.17 7.83 -1.12
C ALA A 154 1.01 8.30 -2.57
N GLY A 155 1.99 9.03 -3.11
CA GLY A 155 1.99 9.47 -4.50
C GLY A 155 1.95 8.31 -5.49
N LEU A 156 2.79 7.29 -5.30
CA LEU A 156 2.80 6.08 -6.12
C LEU A 156 1.46 5.33 -6.06
N LEU A 157 0.87 5.20 -4.88
CA LEU A 157 -0.43 4.55 -4.73
C LEU A 157 -1.54 5.30 -5.49
N LEU A 158 -1.58 6.63 -5.37
CA LEU A 158 -2.55 7.47 -6.07
C LEU A 158 -2.34 7.42 -7.59
N LEU A 159 -1.10 7.53 -8.05
CA LEU A 159 -0.76 7.43 -9.48
C LEU A 159 -1.06 6.04 -10.05
N GLY A 160 -0.81 4.98 -9.29
CA GLY A 160 -1.16 3.61 -9.66
C GLY A 160 -2.67 3.43 -9.76
N THR A 161 -3.43 3.99 -8.82
CA THR A 161 -4.91 3.95 -8.81
C THR A 161 -5.48 4.71 -10.01
N LEU A 162 -4.99 5.93 -10.26
CA LEU A 162 -5.36 6.72 -11.45
C LEU A 162 -4.98 6.00 -12.74
N GLY A 163 -3.80 5.40 -12.79
CA GLY A 163 -3.34 4.60 -13.92
C GLY A 163 -4.28 3.43 -14.20
N ALA A 164 -4.64 2.66 -13.18
CA ALA A 164 -5.60 1.56 -13.30
C ALA A 164 -6.96 2.06 -13.83
N LEU A 165 -7.48 3.16 -13.26
CA LEU A 165 -8.74 3.78 -13.72
C LEU A 165 -8.68 4.17 -15.20
N VAL A 166 -7.61 4.84 -15.64
CA VAL A 166 -7.42 5.25 -17.04
C VAL A 166 -7.32 4.04 -17.95
N LEU A 167 -6.62 2.98 -17.55
CA LEU A 167 -6.49 1.77 -18.35
C LEU A 167 -7.84 1.05 -18.50
N VAL A 168 -8.60 0.91 -17.41
CA VAL A 168 -9.96 0.34 -17.45
C VAL A 168 -10.85 1.17 -18.37
N GLY A 169 -10.83 2.50 -18.21
CA GLY A 169 -11.58 3.42 -19.07
C GLY A 169 -11.25 3.23 -20.55
N ARG A 170 -9.96 3.15 -20.89
CA ARG A 170 -9.52 2.97 -22.28
C ARG A 170 -9.80 1.58 -22.83
N ASP A 171 -9.71 0.54 -21.99
CA ASP A 171 -9.93 -0.84 -22.42
C ASP A 171 -11.42 -1.09 -22.71
N LEU A 172 -12.30 -0.62 -21.81
CA LEU A 172 -13.73 -0.93 -21.87
C LEU A 172 -14.56 0.06 -22.69
N PHE A 173 -14.17 1.33 -22.79
CA PHE A 173 -15.03 2.37 -23.39
C PHE A 173 -14.50 2.95 -24.71
N LYS A 174 -13.30 2.60 -25.16
CA LYS A 174 -12.90 2.93 -26.55
C LYS A 174 -13.55 1.95 -27.52
N ALA A 175 -14.23 2.48 -28.54
CA ALA A 175 -14.78 1.70 -29.64
C ALA A 175 -13.71 0.79 -30.27
N GLU A 176 -14.10 -0.44 -30.61
CA GLU A 176 -13.28 -1.33 -31.43
C GLU A 176 -13.04 -0.70 -32.80
N SER A 177 -11.82 -0.81 -33.32
CA SER A 177 -11.53 -0.37 -34.68
C SER A 177 -12.20 -1.31 -35.69
N ALA A 178 -12.47 -0.80 -36.91
CA ALA A 178 -13.07 -1.61 -37.99
C ALA A 178 -12.26 -2.89 -38.31
N GLU A 179 -10.96 -2.86 -38.06
CA GLU A 179 -10.02 -3.97 -38.26
C GLU A 179 -10.15 -5.06 -37.15
N GLU A 180 -10.40 -4.64 -35.91
CA GLU A 180 -10.66 -5.54 -34.78
C GLU A 180 -12.03 -6.25 -34.95
N GLN A 181 -13.02 -5.55 -35.51
CA GLN A 181 -14.32 -6.11 -35.86
C GLN A 181 -14.25 -7.14 -37.00
N ASP A 182 -13.45 -6.89 -38.05
CA ASP A 182 -13.29 -7.82 -39.18
C ASP A 182 -12.57 -9.12 -38.75
N SER A 183 -11.51 -9.01 -37.93
CA SER A 183 -10.81 -10.20 -37.40
C SER A 183 -11.69 -11.05 -36.48
N THR A 184 -12.54 -10.41 -35.66
CA THR A 184 -13.47 -11.09 -34.77
C THR A 184 -14.60 -11.77 -35.56
N ARG A 185 -15.07 -11.15 -36.65
CA ARG A 185 -16.02 -11.76 -37.60
C ARG A 185 -15.44 -13.00 -38.28
N LYS A 186 -14.20 -12.90 -38.77
CA LYS A 186 -13.51 -14.01 -39.45
C LYS A 186 -13.19 -15.18 -38.51
N ALA A 187 -12.97 -14.92 -37.23
CA ALA A 187 -12.74 -15.96 -36.23
C ALA A 187 -14.03 -16.66 -35.74
N ALA A 188 -15.21 -16.09 -36.02
CA ALA A 188 -16.51 -16.61 -35.61
C ALA A 188 -17.30 -17.27 -36.76
N ALA A 189 -16.76 -17.23 -37.99
CA ALA A 189 -17.28 -17.91 -39.18
C ALA A 189 -16.47 -19.18 -39.45
#